data_AF-A0A7E4ZXQ3-F1
#
_entry.id   AF-A0A7E4ZXQ3-F1
#
_cell.length_a   1.000
_cell.length_b   1.000
_cell.length_c   1.000
_cell.angle_alpha   90.00
_cell.angle_beta   90.00
_cell.angle_gamma   90.00
#
_symmetry.space_group_name_H-M   'P 1'
#
loop_
_entity.id
_entity.type
_entity.pdbx_description
1 polymer ?
#
loop_
_entity_poly.entity_id
_entity_poly.type
_entity_poly.pdbx_seq_one_letter_code
_entity_poly.pdbx_strand_id
1 'polypeptide(L)'
;MEKQFFPHKFNTRANLNACLDQLPDAKFYEPNGMTEKQRKLFSKWYSKHRTSKFDMKKELVSYCELDVAILRKGIMAFTKTMHELCGFAPFKYATTLPKLALLAYRTNHLRPNRLGHTPERGYRKNEIQSEKALKYMLCYAHQHNVTVRTAEWSAGEYKIPGSNYRIDGLVLNSKGQLLTGLEFHGCYFHGCNVCHPDDAILANGKKCHELREETMRRIDEIRKHIKIQEKWEHDFDRDLRSDKLLREYYDSIVIPPRMELRKHVLRGGRTEAFYYIYVPNKHEEIVAVDFVSMYPTVMKTKKFPLGHPKVLTREVFEGNPEKVLEYDGFAFITVRPPSNLSPVFLHLRTKDKRLVFPLCGACAESQQKVCDHDDDEKCWTAGYTTVEIRKAVSLGYKVLKTFEVWHYSKWSNTPGEEGLFNTFVDTFVREKLQNSGWDGLLTDAEKAAFVAECKEKTGIDIDINSVTFNSGKRYCAKLMRK
;
A
#
# COMPACT_ATOMS: atom_id res chain seq x y z
N MET A 1 -19.42 39.08 5.46
CA MET A 1 -20.16 38.74 4.23
C MET A 1 -20.88 37.45 4.49
N GLU A 2 -22.19 37.49 4.66
CA GLU A 2 -23.01 36.29 4.74
C GLU A 2 -23.33 35.86 3.30
N LYS A 3 -23.06 34.59 2.98
CA LYS A 3 -23.42 34.00 1.69
C LYS A 3 -24.95 33.87 1.65
N GLN A 4 -25.60 34.54 0.70
CA GLN A 4 -27.04 34.46 0.52
C GLN A 4 -27.44 33.10 -0.07
N PHE A 5 -28.71 32.72 0.09
CA PHE A 5 -29.24 31.48 -0.46
C PHE A 5 -29.46 31.63 -1.97
N PHE A 6 -29.04 30.62 -2.74
CA PHE A 6 -29.16 30.62 -4.20
C PHE A 6 -30.11 29.51 -4.68
N PRO A 7 -31.00 29.77 -5.64
CA PRO A 7 -31.98 28.79 -6.11
C PRO A 7 -31.36 27.82 -7.11
N HIS A 8 -30.59 26.83 -6.62
CA HIS A 8 -29.83 25.88 -7.44
C HIS A 8 -30.66 25.16 -8.52
N LYS A 9 -31.92 24.80 -8.22
CA LYS A 9 -32.81 24.15 -9.20
C LYS A 9 -33.44 25.12 -10.19
N PHE A 10 -33.41 26.43 -9.92
CA PHE A 10 -33.86 27.44 -10.86
C PHE A 10 -32.79 27.74 -11.92
N ASN A 11 -31.52 27.41 -11.64
CA ASN A 11 -30.40 27.56 -12.55
C ASN A 11 -30.46 26.56 -13.73
N THR A 12 -31.23 26.92 -14.75
CA THR A 12 -31.39 26.15 -15.98
C THR A 12 -31.18 27.06 -17.18
N ARG A 13 -30.84 26.49 -18.35
CA ARG A 13 -30.67 27.28 -19.60
C ARG A 13 -31.87 28.15 -19.94
N ALA A 14 -33.08 27.66 -19.67
CA ALA A 14 -34.32 28.39 -19.94
C ALA A 14 -34.48 29.64 -19.05
N ASN A 15 -33.91 29.62 -17.84
CA ASN A 15 -34.11 30.66 -16.83
C ASN A 15 -32.95 31.66 -16.75
N LEU A 16 -31.88 31.51 -17.54
CA LEU A 16 -30.66 32.34 -17.42
C LEU A 16 -30.90 33.84 -17.56
N ASN A 17 -31.89 34.23 -18.37
CA ASN A 17 -32.28 35.64 -18.58
C ASN A 17 -33.56 36.02 -17.83
N ALA A 18 -34.02 35.19 -16.88
CA ALA A 18 -35.26 35.43 -16.16
C ALA A 18 -35.10 36.58 -15.14
N CYS A 19 -36.03 37.52 -15.20
CA CYS A 19 -36.25 38.56 -14.19
C CYS A 19 -37.65 38.38 -13.60
N LEU A 20 -37.73 38.19 -12.28
CA LEU A 20 -38.97 37.97 -11.54
C LEU A 20 -39.20 39.13 -10.59
N ASP A 21 -40.45 39.50 -10.35
CA ASP A 21 -40.81 40.52 -9.37
C ASP A 21 -40.67 40.05 -7.91
N GLN A 22 -40.47 38.75 -7.71
CA GLN A 22 -40.32 38.09 -6.42
C GLN A 22 -39.27 36.97 -6.50
N LEU A 23 -38.81 36.46 -5.36
CA LEU A 23 -37.87 35.33 -5.34
C LEU A 23 -38.50 34.06 -5.96
N PRO A 24 -37.69 33.18 -6.57
CA PRO A 24 -38.14 31.85 -6.95
C PRO A 24 -38.79 31.09 -5.79
N ASP A 25 -39.68 30.16 -6.11
CA ASP A 25 -40.31 29.30 -5.12
C ASP A 25 -39.27 28.58 -4.22
N ALA A 26 -39.57 28.44 -2.93
CA ALA A 26 -38.68 27.82 -1.95
C ALA A 26 -38.18 26.44 -2.37
N LYS A 27 -38.96 25.67 -3.15
CA LYS A 27 -38.56 24.35 -3.68
C LYS A 27 -37.28 24.41 -4.51
N PHE A 28 -37.00 25.55 -5.15
CA PHE A 28 -35.82 25.73 -5.98
C PHE A 28 -34.50 25.87 -5.20
N TYR A 29 -34.59 26.09 -3.88
CA TYR A 29 -33.46 26.23 -2.97
C TYR A 29 -33.11 24.92 -2.23
N GLU A 30 -33.87 23.85 -2.45
CA GLU A 30 -33.66 22.52 -1.86
C GLU A 30 -33.63 22.47 -0.32
N PRO A 31 -34.66 23.00 0.38
CA PRO A 31 -34.69 23.02 1.85
C PRO A 31 -34.61 21.62 2.48
N ASN A 32 -35.08 20.58 1.79
CA ASN A 32 -35.04 19.20 2.26
C ASN A 32 -33.61 18.62 2.34
N GLY A 33 -32.69 19.13 1.51
CA GLY A 33 -31.27 18.75 1.56
C GLY A 33 -30.46 19.52 2.60
N MET A 34 -31.04 20.56 3.22
CA MET A 34 -30.38 21.36 4.25
C MET A 34 -30.42 20.67 5.62
N THR A 35 -29.35 20.86 6.40
CA THR A 35 -29.36 20.54 7.83
C THR A 35 -30.46 21.32 8.56
N GLU A 36 -30.92 20.83 9.71
CA GLU A 36 -31.99 21.48 10.48
C GLU A 36 -31.66 22.96 10.79
N LYS A 37 -30.41 23.24 11.18
CA LYS A 37 -29.93 24.60 11.46
C LYS A 37 -29.99 25.50 10.21
N GLN A 38 -29.50 25.01 9.06
CA GLN A 38 -29.54 25.77 7.81
C GLN A 38 -30.97 25.98 7.32
N ARG A 39 -31.85 24.99 7.47
CA ARG A 39 -33.27 25.09 7.10
C ARG A 39 -34.00 26.16 7.92
N LYS A 40 -33.73 26.26 9.22
CA LYS A 40 -34.25 27.34 10.08
C LYS A 40 -33.79 28.72 9.61
N LEU A 41 -32.50 28.86 9.28
CA LEU A 41 -31.94 30.11 8.74
C LEU A 41 -32.56 30.46 7.38
N PHE A 42 -32.68 29.48 6.48
CA PHE A 42 -33.32 29.64 5.17
C PHE A 42 -34.76 30.11 5.32
N SER A 43 -35.53 29.45 6.17
CA SER A 43 -36.96 29.77 6.36
C SER A 43 -37.13 31.22 6.81
N LYS A 44 -36.32 31.67 7.76
CA LYS A 44 -36.32 33.07 8.25
C LYS A 44 -35.86 34.07 7.18
N TRP A 45 -34.85 33.72 6.40
CA TRP A 45 -34.37 34.56 5.30
C TRP A 45 -35.41 34.66 4.19
N TYR A 46 -35.97 33.53 3.75
CA TYR A 46 -36.93 33.45 2.66
C TYR A 46 -38.23 34.19 3.00
N SER A 47 -38.76 34.02 4.21
CA SER A 47 -39.97 34.75 4.64
C SER A 47 -39.79 36.27 4.59
N LYS A 48 -38.58 36.76 4.90
CA LYS A 48 -38.24 38.19 4.89
C LYS A 48 -38.03 38.75 3.48
N HIS A 49 -37.51 37.96 2.55
CA HIS A 49 -37.09 38.43 1.23
C HIS A 49 -37.97 37.91 0.08
N ARG A 50 -39.02 37.12 0.36
CA ARG A 50 -39.85 36.49 -0.68
C ARG A 50 -40.37 37.47 -1.74
N THR A 51 -40.69 38.71 -1.35
CA THR A 51 -41.21 39.76 -2.25
C THR A 51 -40.12 40.60 -2.92
N SER A 52 -38.84 40.26 -2.74
CA SER A 52 -37.73 40.96 -3.39
C SER A 52 -37.60 40.54 -4.85
N LYS A 53 -37.36 41.51 -5.74
CA LYS A 53 -37.09 41.24 -7.16
C LYS A 53 -35.88 40.33 -7.32
N PHE A 54 -35.95 39.43 -8.29
CA PHE A 54 -34.90 38.47 -8.59
C PHE A 54 -34.48 38.58 -10.05
N ASP A 55 -33.19 38.80 -10.28
CA ASP A 55 -32.58 38.76 -11.62
C ASP A 55 -31.58 37.61 -11.65
N MET A 56 -31.89 36.57 -12.42
CA MET A 56 -31.10 35.34 -12.44
C MET A 56 -29.64 35.60 -12.82
N LYS A 57 -29.39 36.48 -13.80
CA LYS A 57 -28.04 36.75 -14.30
C LYS A 57 -27.23 37.51 -13.26
N LYS A 58 -27.84 38.53 -12.64
CA LYS A 58 -27.20 39.33 -11.60
C LYS A 58 -26.89 38.50 -10.36
N GLU A 59 -27.86 37.70 -9.89
CA GLU A 59 -27.69 36.85 -8.72
C GLU A 59 -26.66 35.75 -8.96
N LEU A 60 -26.63 35.15 -10.16
CA LEU A 60 -25.64 34.13 -10.52
C LEU A 60 -24.22 34.71 -10.53
N VAL A 61 -24.02 35.90 -11.12
CA VAL A 61 -22.71 36.57 -11.12
C VAL A 61 -22.28 36.87 -9.68
N SER A 62 -23.16 37.47 -8.89
CA SER A 62 -22.86 37.81 -7.49
C SER A 62 -22.54 36.56 -6.65
N TYR A 63 -23.30 35.48 -6.83
CA TYR A 63 -23.05 34.20 -6.18
C TYR A 63 -21.66 33.64 -6.52
N CYS A 64 -21.30 33.64 -7.81
CA CYS A 64 -19.99 33.16 -8.27
C CYS A 64 -18.84 34.04 -7.73
N GLU A 65 -18.98 35.36 -7.76
CA GLU A 65 -17.99 36.29 -7.21
C GLU A 65 -17.80 36.09 -5.70
N LEU A 66 -18.90 35.92 -4.97
CA LEU A 66 -18.87 35.63 -3.54
C LEU A 66 -18.20 34.29 -3.24
N ASP A 67 -18.48 33.26 -4.03
CA ASP A 67 -17.84 31.94 -3.88
C ASP A 67 -16.33 32.01 -4.07
N VAL A 68 -15.86 32.71 -5.11
CA VAL A 68 -14.42 32.93 -5.35
C VAL A 68 -13.81 33.79 -4.24
N ALA A 69 -14.50 34.83 -3.77
CA ALA A 69 -14.02 35.68 -2.69
C ALA A 69 -13.91 34.94 -1.36
N ILE A 70 -14.88 34.09 -1.03
CA ILE A 70 -14.88 33.23 0.16
C ILE A 70 -13.75 32.19 0.05
N LEU A 71 -13.60 31.56 -1.11
CA LEU A 71 -12.52 30.60 -1.36
C LEU A 71 -11.15 31.26 -1.19
N ARG A 72 -10.94 32.46 -1.77
CA ARG A 72 -9.70 33.24 -1.61
C ARG A 72 -9.42 33.52 -0.14
N LYS A 73 -10.40 34.00 0.62
CA LYS A 73 -10.25 34.26 2.07
C LYS A 73 -9.93 32.98 2.84
N GLY A 74 -10.58 31.87 2.51
CA GLY A 74 -10.33 30.56 3.09
C GLY A 74 -8.90 30.07 2.83
N ILE A 75 -8.42 30.21 1.58
CA ILE A 75 -7.05 29.87 1.19
C ILE A 75 -6.03 30.75 1.94
N MET A 76 -6.28 32.04 2.07
CA MET A 76 -5.40 32.96 2.82
C MET A 76 -5.32 32.56 4.30
N ALA A 77 -6.48 32.30 4.93
CA ALA A 77 -6.53 31.86 6.32
C ALA A 77 -5.84 30.51 6.52
N PHE A 78 -6.11 29.53 5.66
CA PHE A 78 -5.46 28.22 5.67
C PHE A 78 -3.95 28.35 5.50
N THR A 79 -3.49 29.16 4.54
CA THR A 79 -2.06 29.41 4.29
C THR A 79 -1.38 29.97 5.52
N LYS A 80 -1.99 30.97 6.17
CA LYS A 80 -1.46 31.55 7.41
C LYS A 80 -1.40 30.52 8.53
N THR A 81 -2.49 29.80 8.79
CA THR A 81 -2.55 28.78 9.85
C THR A 81 -1.56 27.64 9.61
N MET A 82 -1.43 27.14 8.38
CA MET A 82 -0.48 26.08 8.08
C MET A 82 0.96 26.57 8.16
N HIS A 83 1.24 27.83 7.80
CA HIS A 83 2.56 28.42 7.99
C HIS A 83 2.92 28.52 9.47
N GLU A 84 1.99 28.96 10.32
CA GLU A 84 2.17 28.99 11.78
C GLU A 84 2.43 27.58 12.35
N LEU A 85 1.70 26.57 11.87
CA LEU A 85 1.80 25.20 12.39
C LEU A 85 3.00 24.42 11.86
N CYS A 86 3.39 24.62 10.60
CA CYS A 86 4.39 23.81 9.92
C CYS A 86 5.70 24.56 9.62
N GLY A 87 5.73 25.88 9.76
CA GLY A 87 6.90 26.72 9.48
C GLY A 87 7.09 27.08 8.00
N PHE A 88 6.16 26.71 7.10
CA PHE A 88 6.28 26.99 5.66
C PHE A 88 4.94 27.19 4.96
N ALA A 89 4.93 27.94 3.85
CA ALA A 89 3.74 28.18 3.06
C ALA A 89 3.29 26.89 2.35
N PRO A 90 2.08 26.35 2.59
CA PRO A 90 1.66 25.04 2.10
C PRO A 90 1.70 24.93 0.57
N PHE A 91 1.08 25.89 -0.14
CA PHE A 91 0.95 25.84 -1.61
C PHE A 91 2.25 26.02 -2.38
N LYS A 92 3.33 26.50 -1.75
CA LYS A 92 4.65 26.60 -2.38
C LYS A 92 5.30 25.22 -2.56
N TYR A 93 5.04 24.30 -1.64
CA TYR A 93 5.76 23.02 -1.57
C TYR A 93 4.84 21.79 -1.72
N ALA A 94 3.55 21.94 -1.44
CA ALA A 94 2.56 20.86 -1.49
C ALA A 94 1.24 21.32 -2.11
N THR A 95 0.81 20.61 -3.15
CA THR A 95 -0.49 20.81 -3.82
C THR A 95 -1.60 19.93 -3.24
N THR A 96 -1.26 18.97 -2.38
CA THR A 96 -2.21 18.03 -1.77
C THR A 96 -1.98 17.93 -0.25
N LEU A 97 -3.04 17.63 0.50
CA LEU A 97 -2.97 17.46 1.96
C LEU A 97 -2.01 16.32 2.38
N PRO A 98 -2.01 15.13 1.74
CA PRO A 98 -1.05 14.08 2.11
C PRO A 98 0.40 14.51 1.87
N LYS A 99 0.68 15.25 0.79
CA LYS A 99 2.02 15.78 0.51
C LYS A 99 2.43 16.81 1.55
N LEU A 100 1.50 17.67 1.99
CA LEU A 100 1.72 18.66 3.03
C LEU A 100 2.02 18.00 4.38
N ALA A 101 1.21 17.02 4.80
CA ALA A 101 1.43 16.25 6.02
C ALA A 101 2.78 15.53 6.02
N LEU A 102 3.11 14.86 4.92
CA LEU A 102 4.40 14.17 4.77
C LEU A 102 5.58 15.14 4.78
N LEU A 103 5.44 16.32 4.17
CA LEU A 103 6.49 17.34 4.19
C LEU A 103 6.69 17.88 5.61
N ALA A 104 5.61 18.26 6.30
CA ALA A 104 5.69 18.73 7.68
C ALA A 104 6.33 17.67 8.60
N TYR A 105 5.93 16.41 8.45
CA TYR A 105 6.56 15.30 9.15
C TYR A 105 8.06 15.20 8.86
N ARG A 106 8.45 15.18 7.58
CA ARG A 106 9.85 15.03 7.17
C ARG A 106 10.74 16.20 7.59
N THR A 107 10.21 17.41 7.60
CA THR A 107 10.97 18.63 7.92
C THR A 107 11.10 18.84 9.42
N ASN A 108 10.02 18.62 10.19
CA ASN A 108 9.95 19.05 11.59
C ASN A 108 10.01 17.91 12.60
N HIS A 109 9.75 16.66 12.19
CA HIS A 109 9.51 15.55 13.12
C HIS A 109 10.34 14.30 12.84
N LEU A 110 10.70 14.04 11.58
CA LEU A 110 11.50 12.88 11.22
C LEU A 110 12.98 13.13 11.53
N ARG A 111 13.50 12.37 12.49
CA ARG A 111 14.95 12.38 12.78
C ARG A 111 15.75 11.81 11.59
N PRO A 112 16.99 12.28 11.35
CA PRO A 112 17.85 11.74 10.30
C PRO A 112 18.06 10.23 10.39
N ASN A 113 18.24 9.56 9.25
CA ASN A 113 18.63 8.15 9.14
C ASN A 113 17.69 7.13 9.83
N ARG A 114 16.41 7.47 10.04
CA ARG A 114 15.42 6.54 10.63
C ARG A 114 14.74 5.62 9.60
N LEU A 115 14.41 6.13 8.42
CA LEU A 115 13.65 5.41 7.39
C LEU A 115 14.53 5.10 6.19
N GLY A 116 14.51 3.84 5.74
CA GLY A 116 15.14 3.45 4.48
C GLY A 116 14.26 3.81 3.29
N HIS A 117 14.86 4.33 2.22
CA HIS A 117 14.16 4.54 0.96
C HIS A 117 13.98 3.19 0.25
N THR A 118 12.78 2.62 0.26
CA THR A 118 12.48 1.39 -0.47
C THR A 118 12.65 1.63 -1.98
N PRO A 119 13.48 0.86 -2.69
CA PRO A 119 13.64 1.01 -4.12
C PRO A 119 12.32 0.75 -4.86
N GLU A 120 12.09 1.49 -5.94
CA GLU A 120 11.02 1.16 -6.88
C GLU A 120 11.28 -0.24 -7.45
N ARG A 121 10.24 -1.09 -7.49
CA ARG A 121 10.32 -2.54 -7.81
C ARG A 121 11.01 -3.43 -6.77
N GLY A 122 11.24 -2.93 -5.55
CA GLY A 122 11.77 -3.71 -4.44
C GLY A 122 13.29 -3.85 -4.41
N TYR A 123 13.80 -4.50 -3.36
CA TYR A 123 15.25 -4.58 -3.09
C TYR A 123 16.02 -5.47 -4.07
N ARG A 124 15.33 -6.36 -4.77
CA ARG A 124 15.91 -7.34 -5.70
C ARG A 124 15.70 -6.99 -7.19
N LYS A 125 15.39 -5.71 -7.48
CA LYS A 125 15.00 -5.24 -8.82
C LYS A 125 16.05 -5.49 -9.93
N ASN A 126 17.32 -5.64 -9.57
CA ASN A 126 18.43 -5.82 -10.52
C ASN A 126 18.79 -7.31 -10.71
N GLU A 127 18.15 -8.22 -9.98
CA GLU A 127 18.41 -9.66 -10.06
C GLU A 127 17.42 -10.27 -11.05
N ILE A 128 17.77 -10.16 -12.33
CA ILE A 128 16.93 -10.53 -13.46
C ILE A 128 17.49 -11.81 -14.07
N GLN A 129 16.71 -12.87 -14.02
CA GLN A 129 16.97 -14.13 -14.71
C GLN A 129 15.66 -14.58 -15.35
N SER A 130 15.72 -15.15 -16.55
CA SER A 130 14.49 -15.58 -17.23
C SER A 130 13.80 -16.69 -16.45
N GLU A 131 12.46 -16.74 -16.50
CA GLU A 131 11.69 -17.80 -15.83
C GLU A 131 12.13 -19.19 -16.30
N LYS A 132 12.41 -19.35 -17.59
CA LYS A 132 12.85 -20.61 -18.18
C LYS A 132 14.22 -21.05 -17.67
N ALA A 133 15.17 -20.12 -17.56
CA ALA A 133 16.47 -20.41 -16.95
C ALA A 133 16.34 -20.80 -15.48
N LEU A 134 15.51 -20.09 -14.70
CA LEU A 134 15.25 -20.43 -13.30
C LEU A 134 14.63 -21.82 -13.13
N LYS A 135 13.63 -22.14 -13.94
CA LYS A 135 13.02 -23.48 -13.96
C LYS A 135 14.03 -24.54 -14.35
N TYR A 136 14.89 -24.29 -15.35
CA TYR A 136 15.99 -25.19 -15.68
C TYR A 136 16.90 -25.46 -14.47
N MET A 137 17.32 -24.41 -13.73
CA MET A 137 18.16 -24.58 -12.54
C MET A 137 17.48 -25.43 -11.45
N LEU A 138 16.18 -25.24 -11.23
CA LEU A 138 15.41 -26.03 -10.26
C LEU A 138 15.19 -27.47 -10.72
N CYS A 139 14.97 -27.70 -12.02
CA CYS A 139 14.94 -29.04 -12.63
C CYS A 139 16.28 -29.76 -12.44
N TYR A 140 17.40 -29.08 -12.74
CA TYR A 140 18.74 -29.63 -12.54
C TYR A 140 18.99 -29.98 -11.06
N ALA A 141 18.65 -29.09 -10.14
CA ALA A 141 18.76 -29.31 -8.70
C ALA A 141 18.02 -30.59 -8.26
N HIS A 142 16.79 -30.78 -8.76
CA HIS A 142 15.96 -31.94 -8.47
C HIS A 142 16.53 -33.24 -9.05
N GLN A 143 16.88 -33.26 -10.35
CA GLN A 143 17.40 -34.45 -11.02
C GLN A 143 18.74 -34.93 -10.43
N HIS A 144 19.59 -34.01 -10.00
CA HIS A 144 20.92 -34.33 -9.47
C HIS A 144 20.98 -34.36 -7.94
N ASN A 145 19.88 -34.06 -7.24
CA ASN A 145 19.82 -33.94 -5.79
C ASN A 145 20.92 -33.02 -5.22
N VAL A 146 21.06 -31.83 -5.80
CA VAL A 146 22.05 -30.81 -5.44
C VAL A 146 21.39 -29.48 -5.16
N THR A 147 22.11 -28.57 -4.50
CA THR A 147 21.65 -27.20 -4.30
C THR A 147 22.18 -26.30 -5.40
N VAL A 148 21.33 -25.48 -6.02
CA VAL A 148 21.73 -24.52 -7.05
C VAL A 148 21.41 -23.11 -6.59
N ARG A 149 22.44 -22.29 -6.40
CA ARG A 149 22.31 -20.85 -6.13
C ARG A 149 22.02 -20.12 -7.43
N THR A 150 20.96 -19.34 -7.46
CA THR A 150 20.50 -18.60 -8.65
C THR A 150 20.29 -17.13 -8.35
N ALA A 151 19.80 -16.37 -9.33
CA ALA A 151 19.30 -15.03 -9.11
C ALA A 151 18.11 -14.97 -8.14
N GLU A 152 17.54 -16.08 -7.64
CA GLU A 152 16.47 -16.09 -6.62
C GLU A 152 16.95 -16.07 -5.17
N TRP A 153 18.24 -16.34 -4.94
CA TRP A 153 18.81 -16.34 -3.60
C TRP A 153 19.05 -14.93 -3.08
N SER A 154 19.09 -14.77 -1.77
CA SER A 154 19.31 -13.46 -1.11
C SER A 154 20.70 -12.90 -1.41
N ALA A 155 21.65 -13.78 -1.72
CA ALA A 155 22.98 -13.43 -2.20
C ALA A 155 23.04 -13.13 -3.71
N GLY A 156 21.95 -13.33 -4.45
CA GLY A 156 21.87 -13.23 -5.91
C GLY A 156 22.76 -14.24 -6.64
N GLU A 157 22.93 -14.05 -7.94
CA GLU A 157 23.88 -14.83 -8.77
C GLU A 157 25.31 -14.74 -8.24
N TYR A 158 26.10 -15.80 -8.49
CA TYR A 158 27.50 -15.81 -8.10
C TYR A 158 28.32 -14.91 -9.02
N LYS A 159 28.88 -13.83 -8.46
CA LYS A 159 29.87 -12.99 -9.14
C LYS A 159 31.23 -13.68 -9.12
N ILE A 160 31.82 -13.88 -10.29
CA ILE A 160 33.15 -14.49 -10.42
C ILE A 160 34.21 -13.51 -9.90
N PRO A 161 35.03 -13.91 -8.90
CA PRO A 161 36.10 -13.07 -8.38
C PRO A 161 37.04 -12.56 -9.48
N GLY A 162 37.36 -11.27 -9.46
CA GLY A 162 38.27 -10.67 -10.45
C GLY A 162 37.64 -10.35 -11.81
N SER A 163 36.34 -10.62 -12.01
CA SER A 163 35.63 -10.27 -13.25
C SER A 163 34.34 -9.49 -12.98
N ASN A 164 33.73 -8.98 -14.06
CA ASN A 164 32.39 -8.38 -14.01
C ASN A 164 31.28 -9.39 -14.32
N TYR A 165 31.61 -10.67 -14.53
CA TYR A 165 30.65 -11.69 -14.89
C TYR A 165 29.97 -12.32 -13.67
N ARG A 166 28.73 -12.72 -13.89
CA ARG A 166 27.90 -13.51 -12.98
C ARG A 166 27.48 -14.79 -13.69
N ILE A 167 27.27 -15.85 -12.92
CA ILE A 167 26.83 -17.15 -13.43
C ILE A 167 25.36 -17.34 -13.10
N ASP A 168 24.59 -17.84 -14.07
CA ASP A 168 23.16 -18.08 -13.94
C ASP A 168 22.82 -19.04 -12.79
N GLY A 169 23.60 -20.11 -12.61
CA GLY A 169 23.45 -21.09 -11.54
C GLY A 169 24.79 -21.56 -10.97
N LEU A 170 24.92 -21.63 -9.66
CA LEU A 170 26.08 -22.19 -8.99
C LEU A 170 25.69 -23.45 -8.22
N VAL A 171 26.21 -24.60 -8.65
CA VAL A 171 25.96 -25.90 -8.00
C VAL A 171 26.83 -26.03 -6.77
N LEU A 172 26.18 -26.31 -5.64
CA LEU A 172 26.80 -26.51 -4.33
C LEU A 172 26.54 -27.94 -3.86
N ASN A 173 27.53 -28.54 -3.19
CA ASN A 173 27.33 -29.80 -2.49
C ASN A 173 26.56 -29.60 -1.16
N SER A 174 26.26 -30.69 -0.46
CA SER A 174 25.57 -30.67 0.83
C SER A 174 26.31 -29.90 1.94
N LYS A 175 27.61 -29.65 1.78
CA LYS A 175 28.44 -28.83 2.69
C LYS A 175 28.54 -27.37 2.23
N GLY A 176 27.82 -26.97 1.18
CA GLY A 176 27.85 -25.63 0.62
C GLY A 176 29.10 -25.31 -0.20
N GLN A 177 29.90 -26.31 -0.58
CA GLN A 177 31.10 -26.12 -1.39
C GLN A 177 30.76 -26.11 -2.88
N LEU A 178 31.46 -25.26 -3.62
CA LEU A 178 31.32 -25.09 -5.06
C LEU A 178 31.69 -26.37 -5.82
N LEU A 179 30.81 -26.80 -6.72
CA LEU A 179 31.05 -27.93 -7.64
C LEU A 179 31.25 -27.46 -9.08
N THR A 180 30.29 -26.73 -9.64
CA THR A 180 30.31 -26.25 -11.03
C THR A 180 29.36 -25.07 -11.21
N GLY A 181 29.62 -24.23 -12.21
CA GLY A 181 28.66 -23.26 -12.73
C GLY A 181 27.73 -23.91 -13.75
N LEU A 182 26.53 -23.33 -13.90
CA LEU A 182 25.53 -23.62 -14.92
C LEU A 182 25.23 -22.33 -15.67
N GLU A 183 25.15 -22.40 -17.00
CA GLU A 183 24.79 -21.28 -17.89
C GLU A 183 23.64 -21.72 -18.79
N PHE A 184 22.60 -20.89 -18.89
CA PHE A 184 21.42 -21.18 -19.71
C PHE A 184 21.29 -20.18 -20.86
N HIS A 185 21.43 -20.67 -22.08
CA HIS A 185 21.44 -19.86 -23.28
C HIS A 185 20.06 -19.82 -23.94
N GLY A 186 19.30 -18.76 -23.65
CA GLY A 186 18.09 -18.43 -24.43
C GLY A 186 18.44 -18.20 -25.90
N CYS A 187 17.83 -18.94 -26.81
CA CYS A 187 18.31 -19.04 -28.21
C CYS A 187 18.25 -17.69 -28.95
N TYR A 188 17.20 -16.91 -28.71
CA TYR A 188 17.03 -15.56 -29.25
C TYR A 188 18.02 -14.53 -28.65
N PHE A 189 18.35 -14.68 -27.37
CA PHE A 189 19.20 -13.71 -26.66
C PHE A 189 20.70 -13.95 -26.84
N HIS A 190 21.09 -15.20 -27.14
CA HIS A 190 22.49 -15.64 -27.17
C HIS A 190 22.99 -16.09 -28.56
N GLY A 191 22.17 -15.96 -29.61
CA GLY A 191 22.61 -16.22 -30.99
C GLY A 191 22.76 -17.70 -31.36
N CYS A 192 21.72 -18.50 -31.14
CA CYS A 192 21.77 -19.92 -31.50
C CYS A 192 21.72 -20.15 -33.03
N ASN A 193 22.80 -20.72 -33.61
CA ASN A 193 22.86 -21.09 -35.04
C ASN A 193 21.93 -22.24 -35.44
N VAL A 194 21.46 -23.04 -34.49
CA VAL A 194 20.51 -24.12 -34.76
C VAL A 194 19.10 -23.56 -34.95
N CYS A 195 18.75 -22.52 -34.19
CA CYS A 195 17.40 -21.95 -34.19
C CYS A 195 17.24 -20.76 -35.14
N HIS A 196 18.33 -20.07 -35.47
CA HIS A 196 18.30 -18.84 -36.25
C HIS A 196 19.45 -18.81 -37.28
N PRO A 197 19.20 -18.37 -38.51
CA PRO A 197 20.24 -18.05 -39.49
C PRO A 197 21.23 -17.01 -38.94
N ASP A 198 22.49 -17.07 -39.39
CA ASP A 198 23.56 -16.21 -38.87
C ASP A 198 23.28 -14.71 -39.08
N ASP A 199 22.63 -14.33 -40.19
CA ASP A 199 22.29 -12.96 -40.56
C ASP A 199 20.98 -12.45 -39.96
N ALA A 200 20.23 -13.30 -39.25
CA ALA A 200 18.99 -12.90 -38.58
C ALA A 200 19.25 -11.87 -37.49
N ILE A 201 18.42 -10.82 -37.43
CA ILE A 201 18.48 -9.79 -36.40
C ILE A 201 17.69 -10.26 -35.18
N LEU A 202 18.36 -10.39 -34.03
CA LEU A 202 17.80 -10.91 -32.78
C LEU A 202 17.82 -9.85 -31.66
N ALA A 203 18.03 -10.29 -30.41
CA ALA A 203 18.05 -9.42 -29.24
C ALA A 203 19.02 -8.24 -29.41
N ASN A 204 18.60 -7.07 -28.91
CA ASN A 204 19.36 -5.83 -28.98
C ASN A 204 19.71 -5.36 -30.41
N GLY A 205 19.01 -5.86 -31.44
CA GLY A 205 19.21 -5.45 -32.83
C GLY A 205 20.50 -5.97 -33.47
N LYS A 206 21.13 -6.99 -32.89
CA LYS A 206 22.37 -7.59 -33.39
C LYS A 206 22.11 -8.81 -34.26
N LYS A 207 23.04 -9.14 -35.15
CA LYS A 207 22.96 -10.38 -35.93
C LYS A 207 23.21 -11.60 -35.04
N CYS A 208 22.62 -12.74 -35.40
CA CYS A 208 22.75 -14.00 -34.67
C CYS A 208 24.22 -14.40 -34.45
N HIS A 209 25.06 -14.33 -35.49
CA HIS A 209 26.48 -14.67 -35.36
C HIS A 209 27.24 -13.74 -34.40
N GLU A 210 26.93 -12.43 -34.39
CA GLU A 210 27.57 -11.45 -33.50
C GLU A 210 27.23 -11.72 -32.03
N LEU A 211 25.95 -12.01 -31.73
CA LEU A 211 25.50 -12.40 -30.39
C LEU A 211 26.13 -13.71 -29.93
N ARG A 212 26.26 -14.68 -30.85
CA ARG A 212 26.91 -15.96 -30.56
C ARG A 212 28.36 -15.75 -30.16
N GLU A 213 29.10 -14.98 -30.94
CA GLU A 213 30.50 -14.67 -30.65
C GLU A 213 30.67 -13.96 -29.30
N GLU A 214 29.79 -12.99 -28.97
CA GLU A 214 29.81 -12.33 -27.66
C GLU A 214 29.52 -13.31 -26.51
N THR A 215 28.53 -14.20 -26.70
CA THR A 215 28.19 -15.25 -25.74
C THR A 215 29.37 -16.18 -25.51
N MET A 216 29.98 -16.70 -26.58
CA MET A 216 31.12 -17.61 -26.48
C MET A 216 32.34 -16.94 -25.86
N ARG A 217 32.64 -15.67 -26.23
CA ARG A 217 33.69 -14.88 -25.58
C ARG A 217 33.46 -14.74 -24.09
N ARG A 218 32.23 -14.43 -23.66
CA ARG A 218 31.88 -14.37 -22.23
C ARG A 218 32.11 -15.73 -21.55
N ILE A 219 31.63 -16.82 -22.14
CA ILE A 219 31.76 -18.16 -21.56
C ILE A 219 33.22 -18.59 -21.45
N ASP A 220 34.04 -18.33 -22.45
CA ASP A 220 35.47 -18.65 -22.43
C ASP A 220 36.21 -17.88 -21.34
N GLU A 221 35.85 -16.61 -21.09
CA GLU A 221 36.38 -15.87 -19.93
C GLU A 221 35.95 -16.51 -18.60
N ILE A 222 34.67 -16.89 -18.44
CA ILE A 222 34.20 -17.51 -17.19
C ILE A 222 34.88 -18.87 -16.94
N ARG A 223 35.10 -19.66 -17.99
CA ARG A 223 35.74 -20.98 -17.92
C ARG A 223 37.15 -20.95 -17.34
N LYS A 224 37.86 -19.83 -17.47
CA LYS A 224 39.19 -19.64 -16.86
C LYS A 224 39.14 -19.66 -15.33
N HIS A 225 37.98 -19.39 -14.73
CA HIS A 225 37.81 -19.26 -13.29
C HIS A 225 37.05 -20.42 -12.65
N ILE A 226 36.18 -21.09 -13.40
CA ILE A 226 35.30 -22.15 -12.89
C ILE A 226 34.89 -23.11 -14.00
N LYS A 227 34.67 -24.38 -13.65
CA LYS A 227 34.00 -25.33 -14.55
C LYS A 227 32.55 -24.88 -14.79
N ILE A 228 32.10 -24.90 -16.04
CA ILE A 228 30.73 -24.54 -16.43
C ILE A 228 30.11 -25.70 -17.20
N GLN A 229 28.82 -25.96 -16.95
CA GLN A 229 27.96 -26.72 -17.84
C GLN A 229 26.96 -25.77 -18.51
N GLU A 230 26.84 -25.88 -19.82
CA GLU A 230 25.96 -25.02 -20.62
C GLU A 230 24.72 -25.78 -21.04
N LYS A 231 23.59 -25.08 -21.11
CA LYS A 231 22.36 -25.61 -21.68
C LYS A 231 21.72 -24.61 -22.61
N TRP A 232 21.57 -24.97 -23.88
CA TRP A 232 20.80 -24.16 -24.82
C TRP A 232 19.31 -24.42 -24.65
N GLU A 233 18.53 -23.35 -24.86
CA GLU A 233 17.08 -23.40 -24.71
C GLU A 233 16.42 -24.50 -25.56
N HIS A 234 16.82 -24.65 -26.83
CA HIS A 234 16.25 -25.66 -27.71
C HIS A 234 16.59 -27.11 -27.29
N ASP A 235 17.75 -27.31 -26.66
CA ASP A 235 18.14 -28.59 -26.10
C ASP A 235 17.30 -28.90 -24.86
N PHE A 236 17.08 -27.91 -23.99
CA PHE A 236 16.21 -28.10 -22.82
C PHE A 236 14.76 -28.33 -23.23
N ASP A 237 14.28 -27.66 -24.28
CA ASP A 237 12.96 -27.93 -24.84
C ASP A 237 12.85 -29.35 -25.41
N ARG A 238 13.94 -29.89 -25.97
CA ARG A 238 13.99 -31.29 -26.39
C ARG A 238 13.91 -32.23 -25.20
N ASP A 239 14.66 -31.97 -24.13
CA ASP A 239 14.59 -32.75 -22.89
C ASP A 239 13.17 -32.78 -22.32
N LEU A 240 12.51 -31.61 -22.25
CA LEU A 240 11.13 -31.48 -21.78
C LEU A 240 10.11 -32.21 -22.67
N ARG A 241 10.42 -32.44 -23.95
CA ARG A 241 9.58 -33.26 -24.85
C ARG A 241 9.84 -34.75 -24.66
N SER A 242 11.08 -35.15 -24.37
CA SER A 242 11.46 -36.56 -24.25
C SER A 242 11.22 -37.15 -22.86
N ASP A 243 11.28 -36.35 -21.80
CA ASP A 243 11.13 -36.78 -20.41
C ASP A 243 9.85 -36.21 -19.80
N LYS A 244 8.85 -37.09 -19.64
CA LYS A 244 7.55 -36.73 -19.08
C LYS A 244 7.64 -36.32 -17.61
N LEU A 245 8.49 -36.96 -16.82
CA LEU A 245 8.63 -36.65 -15.39
C LEU A 245 9.30 -35.29 -15.20
N LEU A 246 10.32 -35.00 -16.02
CA LEU A 246 10.93 -33.67 -16.05
C LEU A 246 9.92 -32.59 -16.45
N ARG A 247 9.05 -32.88 -17.43
CA ARG A 247 8.01 -31.96 -17.87
C ARG A 247 6.99 -31.68 -16.77
N GLU A 248 6.49 -32.72 -16.10
CA GLU A 248 5.55 -32.60 -14.98
C GLU A 248 6.16 -31.76 -13.84
N TYR A 249 7.42 -32.00 -13.50
CA TYR A 249 8.12 -31.18 -12.50
C TYR A 249 8.30 -29.73 -12.97
N TYR A 250 8.73 -29.49 -14.21
CA TYR A 250 8.87 -28.15 -14.79
C TYR A 250 7.58 -27.35 -14.71
N ASP A 251 6.45 -27.95 -15.08
CA ASP A 251 5.13 -27.32 -15.08
C ASP A 251 4.63 -27.06 -13.65
N SER A 252 5.06 -27.86 -12.66
CA SER A 252 4.74 -27.65 -11.23
C SER A 252 5.51 -26.49 -10.58
N ILE A 253 6.62 -26.04 -11.17
CA ILE A 253 7.46 -24.99 -10.61
C ILE A 253 6.76 -23.63 -10.74
N VAL A 254 6.54 -23.00 -9.58
CA VAL A 254 6.05 -21.63 -9.49
C VAL A 254 7.21 -20.69 -9.20
N ILE A 255 7.48 -19.76 -10.13
CA ILE A 255 8.42 -18.66 -9.93
C ILE A 255 7.60 -17.42 -9.53
N PRO A 256 7.64 -16.99 -8.26
CA PRO A 256 6.89 -15.83 -7.80
C PRO A 256 7.49 -14.52 -8.37
N PRO A 257 6.70 -13.46 -8.54
CA PRO A 257 7.26 -12.13 -8.75
C PRO A 257 8.06 -11.70 -7.52
N ARG A 258 9.08 -10.85 -7.72
CA ARG A 258 9.80 -10.20 -6.62
C ARG A 258 8.85 -9.34 -5.79
N MET A 259 9.05 -9.30 -4.47
CA MET A 259 8.12 -8.59 -3.60
C MET A 259 8.18 -7.07 -3.81
N GLU A 260 7.02 -6.45 -4.07
CA GLU A 260 6.85 -5.00 -4.11
C GLU A 260 5.82 -4.57 -3.07
N LEU A 261 6.23 -3.81 -2.03
CA LEU A 261 5.32 -3.46 -0.93
C LEU A 261 4.00 -2.84 -1.37
N ARG A 262 4.04 -1.84 -2.26
CA ARG A 262 2.83 -1.12 -2.71
C ARG A 262 1.87 -2.00 -3.49
N LYS A 263 2.39 -2.98 -4.24
CA LYS A 263 1.56 -3.87 -5.06
C LYS A 263 1.09 -5.07 -4.25
N HIS A 264 1.98 -5.71 -3.51
CA HIS A 264 1.76 -7.02 -2.94
C HIS A 264 1.29 -6.99 -1.49
N VAL A 265 1.73 -6.01 -0.68
CA VAL A 265 1.58 -6.06 0.79
C VAL A 265 0.64 -4.98 1.34
N LEU A 266 0.91 -3.71 1.02
CA LEU A 266 0.22 -2.58 1.63
C LEU A 266 -1.23 -2.48 1.12
N ARG A 267 -2.18 -2.40 2.05
CA ARG A 267 -3.62 -2.21 1.78
C ARG A 267 -4.19 -1.10 2.66
N GLY A 268 -5.35 -0.59 2.25
CA GLY A 268 -6.14 0.36 3.03
C GLY A 268 -6.93 -0.31 4.14
N GLY A 269 -7.92 0.39 4.69
CA GLY A 269 -8.83 -0.16 5.70
C GLY A 269 -9.69 -1.30 5.17
N ARG A 270 -10.06 -2.23 6.06
CA ARG A 270 -11.09 -3.25 5.77
C ARG A 270 -12.45 -2.58 5.74
N THR A 271 -13.17 -2.76 4.64
CA THR A 271 -14.58 -2.38 4.51
C THR A 271 -15.32 -3.60 3.99
N GLU A 272 -16.31 -4.07 4.73
CA GLU A 272 -17.07 -5.26 4.40
C GLU A 272 -18.51 -5.08 4.84
N ALA A 273 -19.45 -5.51 3.99
CA ALA A 273 -20.87 -5.45 4.26
C ALA A 273 -21.38 -6.86 4.55
N PHE A 274 -21.85 -7.09 5.78
CA PHE A 274 -22.50 -8.35 6.17
C PHE A 274 -24.00 -8.34 5.83
N TYR A 275 -24.61 -7.16 5.83
CA TYR A 275 -26.01 -6.92 5.45
C TYR A 275 -26.09 -5.66 4.58
N TYR A 276 -26.94 -5.67 3.55
CA TYR A 276 -27.22 -4.46 2.76
C TYR A 276 -28.21 -3.54 3.47
N ILE A 277 -29.25 -4.13 4.07
CA ILE A 277 -30.25 -3.45 4.88
C ILE A 277 -30.57 -4.41 6.03
N TYR A 278 -30.51 -3.92 7.25
CA TYR A 278 -30.94 -4.64 8.45
C TYR A 278 -31.99 -3.80 9.17
N VAL A 279 -33.16 -4.39 9.42
CA VAL A 279 -34.24 -3.75 10.18
C VAL A 279 -34.32 -4.48 11.52
N PRO A 280 -33.95 -3.82 12.63
CA PRO A 280 -33.96 -4.46 13.94
C PRO A 280 -35.40 -4.71 14.38
N ASN A 281 -35.64 -5.85 15.03
CA ASN A 281 -36.95 -6.10 15.64
C ASN A 281 -37.09 -5.38 17.00
N LYS A 282 -38.26 -5.49 17.65
CA LYS A 282 -38.57 -4.81 18.93
C LYS A 282 -37.65 -5.18 20.12
N HIS A 283 -36.85 -6.23 20.00
CA HIS A 283 -35.90 -6.71 21.00
C HIS A 283 -34.44 -6.49 20.60
N GLU A 284 -34.18 -5.82 19.47
CA GLU A 284 -32.84 -5.58 18.95
C GLU A 284 -32.49 -4.09 18.97
N GLU A 285 -31.23 -3.79 19.26
CA GLU A 285 -30.66 -2.47 19.14
C GLU A 285 -29.48 -2.51 18.18
N ILE A 286 -29.38 -1.50 17.31
CA ILE A 286 -28.20 -1.31 16.46
C ILE A 286 -27.24 -0.36 17.16
N VAL A 287 -26.08 -0.88 17.55
CA VAL A 287 -25.00 -0.10 18.17
C VAL A 287 -23.94 0.22 17.13
N ALA A 288 -23.62 1.51 16.97
CA ALA A 288 -22.53 1.98 16.13
C ALA A 288 -21.30 2.28 17.01
N VAL A 289 -20.20 1.57 16.77
CA VAL A 289 -18.91 1.78 17.45
C VAL A 289 -17.92 2.42 16.50
N ASP A 290 -17.33 3.54 16.89
CA ASP A 290 -16.30 4.24 16.11
C ASP A 290 -15.01 4.42 16.93
N PHE A 291 -13.88 4.06 16.33
CA PHE A 291 -12.57 4.26 16.95
C PHE A 291 -12.07 5.68 16.68
N VAL A 292 -12.09 6.51 17.73
CA VAL A 292 -11.61 7.89 17.64
C VAL A 292 -10.11 7.91 17.35
N SER A 293 -9.74 8.34 16.13
CA SER A 293 -8.34 8.52 15.69
C SER A 293 -7.52 7.22 15.67
N MET A 294 -8.09 6.13 15.15
CA MET A 294 -7.43 4.82 15.03
C MET A 294 -5.98 4.89 14.48
N TYR A 295 -5.76 5.52 13.32
CA TYR A 295 -4.42 5.60 12.71
C TYR A 295 -3.41 6.39 13.57
N PRO A 296 -3.71 7.61 14.06
CA PRO A 296 -2.84 8.31 15.02
C PRO A 296 -2.50 7.48 16.27
N THR A 297 -3.47 6.74 16.82
CA THR A 297 -3.22 5.85 17.96
C THR A 297 -2.24 4.75 17.59
N VAL A 298 -2.38 4.13 16.41
CA VAL A 298 -1.43 3.14 15.89
C VAL A 298 -0.04 3.75 15.68
N MET A 299 0.04 4.94 15.09
CA MET A 299 1.30 5.67 14.86
C MET A 299 2.06 5.96 16.16
N LYS A 300 1.33 6.28 17.25
CA LYS A 300 1.92 6.59 18.55
C LYS A 300 2.27 5.35 19.38
N THR A 301 1.49 4.29 19.28
CA THR A 301 1.59 3.14 20.21
C THR A 301 2.21 1.89 19.62
N LYS A 302 2.22 1.73 18.29
CA LYS A 302 2.72 0.53 17.62
C LYS A 302 4.11 0.73 17.04
N LYS A 303 4.81 -0.39 16.85
CA LYS A 303 6.16 -0.43 16.31
C LYS A 303 6.15 -0.32 14.79
N PHE A 304 7.10 0.42 14.22
CA PHE A 304 7.31 0.53 12.78
C PHE A 304 8.74 0.14 12.40
N PRO A 305 8.95 -0.48 11.22
CA PRO A 305 10.29 -0.88 10.80
C PRO A 305 11.18 0.34 10.52
N LEU A 306 12.46 0.25 10.91
CA LEU A 306 13.46 1.31 10.73
C LEU A 306 14.58 0.86 9.78
N GLY A 307 15.12 1.80 9.00
CA GLY A 307 16.21 1.56 8.08
C GLY A 307 15.84 0.66 6.89
N HIS A 308 16.78 -0.19 6.48
CA HIS A 308 16.61 -1.15 5.38
C HIS A 308 16.48 -2.57 5.92
N PRO A 309 15.66 -3.43 5.30
CA PRO A 309 15.54 -4.82 5.70
C PRO A 309 16.73 -5.65 5.22
N LYS A 310 16.96 -6.78 5.89
CA LYS A 310 17.64 -7.93 5.29
C LYS A 310 16.62 -8.68 4.44
N VAL A 311 16.90 -8.84 3.15
CA VAL A 311 16.07 -9.64 2.25
C VAL A 311 16.49 -11.10 2.37
N LEU A 312 15.52 -11.96 2.67
CA LEU A 312 15.68 -13.40 2.78
C LEU A 312 14.76 -14.05 1.76
N THR A 313 15.19 -15.14 1.16
CA THR A 313 14.48 -15.77 0.05
C THR A 313 14.40 -17.27 0.25
N ARG A 314 13.86 -17.98 -0.74
CA ARG A 314 13.48 -19.40 -0.67
C ARG A 314 14.53 -20.31 -0.02
N GLU A 315 15.82 -20.10 -0.26
CA GLU A 315 16.90 -20.92 0.31
C GLU A 315 16.93 -20.92 1.85
N VAL A 316 16.37 -19.90 2.49
CA VAL A 316 16.30 -19.79 3.96
C VAL A 316 15.12 -20.59 4.54
N PHE A 317 14.08 -20.81 3.71
CA PHE A 317 12.76 -21.35 4.10
C PHE A 317 12.45 -22.71 3.46
N GLU A 318 13.34 -23.21 2.60
CA GLU A 318 13.18 -24.52 1.97
C GLU A 318 13.08 -25.62 3.04
N GLY A 319 12.08 -26.49 2.91
CA GLY A 319 11.76 -27.52 3.90
C GLY A 319 11.08 -27.04 5.19
N ASN A 320 11.04 -25.73 5.47
CA ASN A 320 10.30 -25.18 6.61
C ASN A 320 9.71 -23.78 6.30
N PRO A 321 8.57 -23.71 5.59
CA PRO A 321 7.91 -22.45 5.26
C PRO A 321 7.49 -21.63 6.48
N GLU A 322 7.12 -22.28 7.58
CA GLU A 322 6.64 -21.65 8.83
C GLU A 322 7.74 -20.89 9.58
N LYS A 323 9.02 -21.13 9.25
CA LYS A 323 10.14 -20.32 9.75
C LYS A 323 9.98 -18.82 9.47
N VAL A 324 9.10 -18.43 8.53
CA VAL A 324 8.69 -17.03 8.34
C VAL A 324 8.19 -16.35 9.62
N LEU A 325 7.60 -17.12 10.55
CA LEU A 325 7.03 -16.61 11.80
C LEU A 325 8.10 -16.04 12.76
N GLU A 326 9.35 -16.49 12.62
CA GLU A 326 10.52 -16.04 13.38
C GLU A 326 11.02 -14.65 12.96
N TYR A 327 10.56 -14.13 11.82
CA TYR A 327 11.02 -12.86 11.28
C TYR A 327 10.00 -11.74 11.47
N ASP A 328 10.50 -10.53 11.66
CA ASP A 328 9.70 -9.31 11.73
C ASP A 328 9.81 -8.48 10.46
N GLY A 329 8.67 -8.16 9.83
CA GLY A 329 8.61 -7.28 8.67
C GLY A 329 7.49 -7.65 7.71
N PHE A 330 7.85 -7.93 6.45
CA PHE A 330 6.91 -8.29 5.39
C PHE A 330 7.33 -9.60 4.73
N ALA A 331 6.37 -10.39 4.28
CA ALA A 331 6.66 -11.63 3.58
C ALA A 331 5.70 -11.87 2.41
N PHE A 332 6.20 -12.53 1.38
CA PHE A 332 5.45 -13.01 0.22
C PHE A 332 5.35 -14.53 0.32
N ILE A 333 4.14 -15.04 0.50
CA ILE A 333 3.89 -16.43 0.90
C ILE A 333 2.71 -17.02 0.14
N THR A 334 2.69 -18.36 0.03
CA THR A 334 1.47 -19.13 -0.29
C THR A 334 0.81 -19.57 1.01
N VAL A 335 -0.49 -19.30 1.14
CA VAL A 335 -1.29 -19.71 2.31
C VAL A 335 -2.45 -20.60 1.92
N ARG A 336 -2.78 -21.55 2.80
CA ARG A 336 -4.04 -22.27 2.81
C ARG A 336 -4.93 -21.72 3.92
N PRO A 337 -6.16 -21.24 3.62
CA PRO A 337 -7.11 -20.82 4.64
C PRO A 337 -7.70 -22.00 5.42
N PRO A 338 -8.25 -21.77 6.63
CA PRO A 338 -9.09 -22.75 7.30
C PRO A 338 -10.43 -22.92 6.54
N SER A 339 -11.10 -24.06 6.74
CA SER A 339 -12.36 -24.37 6.03
C SER A 339 -13.56 -23.57 6.54
N ASN A 340 -13.51 -23.09 7.78
CA ASN A 340 -14.59 -22.31 8.39
C ASN A 340 -14.01 -21.21 9.30
N LEU A 341 -14.12 -19.96 8.86
CA LEU A 341 -13.68 -18.79 9.63
C LEU A 341 -14.58 -17.60 9.30
N SER A 342 -15.21 -17.03 10.32
CA SER A 342 -16.01 -15.81 10.21
C SER A 342 -15.75 -14.90 11.43
N PRO A 343 -15.37 -13.62 11.24
CA PRO A 343 -15.06 -13.00 9.95
C PRO A 343 -13.74 -13.54 9.35
N VAL A 344 -13.67 -13.64 8.02
CA VAL A 344 -12.44 -14.04 7.31
C VAL A 344 -11.32 -13.03 7.60
N PHE A 345 -10.08 -13.48 7.75
CA PHE A 345 -8.98 -12.62 8.22
C PHE A 345 -8.07 -12.08 7.11
N LEU A 346 -7.43 -12.97 6.35
CA LEU A 346 -6.49 -12.53 5.30
C LEU A 346 -7.23 -12.01 4.07
N HIS A 347 -6.73 -10.90 3.55
CA HIS A 347 -7.21 -10.33 2.29
C HIS A 347 -6.52 -10.98 1.10
N LEU A 348 -7.18 -11.00 -0.05
CA LEU A 348 -6.60 -11.31 -1.36
C LEU A 348 -6.96 -10.20 -2.33
N ARG A 349 -5.97 -9.75 -3.11
CA ARG A 349 -6.22 -8.84 -4.23
C ARG A 349 -6.27 -9.66 -5.52
N THR A 350 -7.46 -9.78 -6.09
CA THR A 350 -7.73 -10.56 -7.30
C THR A 350 -7.08 -9.95 -8.53
N LYS A 351 -7.00 -10.71 -9.63
CA LYS A 351 -6.44 -10.25 -10.92
C LYS A 351 -7.14 -9.01 -11.46
N ASP A 352 -8.45 -8.90 -11.24
CA ASP A 352 -9.27 -7.74 -11.60
C ASP A 352 -9.20 -6.57 -10.59
N LYS A 353 -8.24 -6.63 -9.65
CA LYS A 353 -7.85 -5.57 -8.70
C LYS A 353 -8.82 -5.35 -7.53
N ARG A 354 -9.83 -6.19 -7.33
CA ARG A 354 -10.69 -6.16 -6.14
C ARG A 354 -9.94 -6.65 -4.91
N LEU A 355 -10.25 -6.08 -3.75
CA LEU A 355 -9.76 -6.55 -2.46
C LEU A 355 -10.88 -7.31 -1.77
N VAL A 356 -10.69 -8.61 -1.56
CA VAL A 356 -11.68 -9.51 -0.94
C VAL A 356 -11.06 -10.26 0.22
N PHE A 357 -11.89 -10.88 1.07
CA PHE A 357 -11.45 -11.69 2.21
C PHE A 357 -11.98 -13.12 2.04
N PRO A 358 -11.30 -13.98 1.26
CA PRO A 358 -11.83 -15.28 0.88
C PRO A 358 -11.30 -16.43 1.76
N LEU A 359 -12.04 -17.54 1.78
CA LEU A 359 -11.55 -18.86 2.22
C LEU A 359 -11.20 -19.78 1.03
N CYS A 360 -11.21 -19.25 -0.20
CA CYS A 360 -10.79 -19.95 -1.41
C CYS A 360 -10.25 -18.94 -2.43
N GLY A 361 -8.98 -19.08 -2.80
CA GLY A 361 -8.32 -18.26 -3.81
C GLY A 361 -9.00 -18.36 -5.18
N ALA A 362 -9.33 -19.57 -5.63
CA ALA A 362 -10.04 -19.78 -6.89
C ALA A 362 -11.43 -19.10 -6.91
N CYS A 363 -12.25 -19.26 -5.88
CA CYS A 363 -13.56 -18.59 -5.79
C CYS A 363 -13.45 -17.06 -5.77
N ALA A 364 -12.38 -16.51 -5.17
CA ALA A 364 -12.16 -15.07 -5.18
C ALA A 364 -12.00 -14.53 -6.61
N GLU A 365 -11.27 -15.28 -7.45
CA GLU A 365 -11.05 -14.95 -8.86
C GLU A 365 -12.31 -15.20 -9.71
N SER A 366 -12.97 -16.36 -9.56
CA SER A 366 -14.14 -16.76 -10.36
C SER A 366 -15.46 -16.15 -9.90
N GLN A 367 -15.51 -15.59 -8.68
CA GLN A 367 -16.74 -15.11 -8.02
C GLN A 367 -17.81 -16.20 -7.83
N GLN A 368 -17.38 -17.45 -7.68
CA GLN A 368 -18.26 -18.60 -7.51
C GLN A 368 -18.96 -18.58 -6.14
N LYS A 369 -20.27 -18.89 -6.14
CA LYS A 369 -21.11 -18.84 -4.92
C LYS A 369 -20.95 -20.06 -4.03
N VAL A 370 -20.84 -21.26 -4.61
CA VAL A 370 -20.71 -22.53 -3.89
C VAL A 370 -19.35 -23.10 -4.23
N CYS A 371 -18.48 -23.30 -3.23
CA CYS A 371 -17.13 -23.77 -3.45
C CYS A 371 -17.09 -25.30 -3.55
N ASP A 372 -16.52 -25.83 -4.63
CA ASP A 372 -16.21 -27.24 -4.87
C ASP A 372 -14.71 -27.51 -5.06
N HIS A 373 -13.89 -26.45 -4.98
CA HIS A 373 -12.44 -26.50 -5.13
C HIS A 373 -11.76 -27.34 -4.04
N ASP A 374 -10.66 -27.98 -4.42
CA ASP A 374 -9.81 -28.71 -3.49
C ASP A 374 -8.94 -27.78 -2.61
N ASP A 375 -8.11 -28.36 -1.75
CA ASP A 375 -7.29 -27.59 -0.83
C ASP A 375 -6.15 -26.82 -1.50
N ASP A 376 -5.65 -27.29 -2.64
CA ASP A 376 -4.59 -26.62 -3.40
C ASP A 376 -5.17 -25.43 -4.18
N GLU A 377 -6.34 -25.60 -4.80
CA GLU A 377 -7.09 -24.55 -5.50
C GLU A 377 -7.60 -23.45 -4.54
N LYS A 378 -7.85 -23.79 -3.27
CA LYS A 378 -8.16 -22.81 -2.22
C LYS A 378 -6.98 -21.91 -1.88
N CYS A 379 -5.74 -22.33 -2.16
CA CYS A 379 -4.56 -21.57 -1.79
C CYS A 379 -4.36 -20.33 -2.68
N TRP A 380 -3.62 -19.36 -2.16
CA TRP A 380 -3.17 -18.22 -2.96
C TRP A 380 -1.81 -17.72 -2.49
N THR A 381 -1.15 -16.97 -3.37
CA THR A 381 0.13 -16.33 -3.09
C THR A 381 -0.05 -14.82 -2.99
N ALA A 382 0.33 -14.22 -1.86
CA ALA A 382 0.19 -12.79 -1.62
C ALA A 382 1.21 -12.29 -0.59
N GLY A 383 1.30 -10.96 -0.47
CA GLY A 383 2.19 -10.29 0.47
C GLY A 383 1.44 -9.85 1.73
N TYR A 384 2.06 -10.04 2.89
CA TYR A 384 1.49 -9.67 4.20
C TYR A 384 2.55 -9.13 5.14
N THR A 385 2.12 -8.43 6.19
CA THR A 385 3.00 -8.20 7.36
C THR A 385 3.19 -9.50 8.13
N THR A 386 4.35 -9.71 8.75
CA THR A 386 4.56 -10.92 9.56
C THR A 386 3.65 -10.97 10.79
N VAL A 387 3.16 -9.81 11.26
CA VAL A 387 2.12 -9.72 12.31
C VAL A 387 0.79 -10.29 11.84
N GLU A 388 0.34 -9.96 10.62
CA GLU A 388 -0.84 -10.58 10.02
C GLU A 388 -0.65 -12.08 9.82
N ILE A 389 0.52 -12.53 9.38
CA ILE A 389 0.79 -13.96 9.15
C ILE A 389 0.68 -14.73 10.46
N ARG A 390 1.32 -14.26 11.55
CA ARG A 390 1.20 -14.90 12.86
C ARG A 390 -0.26 -14.96 13.33
N LYS A 391 -1.01 -13.86 13.17
CA LYS A 391 -2.43 -13.86 13.52
C LYS A 391 -3.24 -14.84 12.67
N ALA A 392 -2.98 -14.91 11.37
CA ALA A 392 -3.62 -15.86 10.46
C ALA A 392 -3.33 -17.31 10.88
N VAL A 393 -2.08 -17.66 11.18
CA VAL A 393 -1.73 -19.01 11.64
C VAL A 393 -2.47 -19.36 12.93
N SER A 394 -2.56 -18.44 13.90
CA SER A 394 -3.38 -18.66 15.11
C SER A 394 -4.89 -18.81 14.86
N LEU A 395 -5.36 -18.43 13.66
CA LEU A 395 -6.75 -18.59 13.22
C LEU A 395 -6.92 -19.83 12.31
N GLY A 396 -5.89 -20.67 12.18
CA GLY A 396 -5.96 -21.92 11.42
C GLY A 396 -5.50 -21.84 9.96
N TYR A 397 -4.94 -20.71 9.52
CA TYR A 397 -4.24 -20.67 8.22
C TYR A 397 -2.95 -21.47 8.27
N LYS A 398 -2.54 -22.06 7.15
CA LYS A 398 -1.24 -22.75 7.02
C LYS A 398 -0.36 -22.06 5.99
N VAL A 399 0.91 -21.86 6.32
CA VAL A 399 1.90 -21.33 5.37
C VAL A 399 2.47 -22.51 4.58
N LEU A 400 2.24 -22.55 3.27
CA LEU A 400 2.70 -23.65 2.42
C LEU A 400 4.04 -23.36 1.74
N LYS A 401 4.29 -22.10 1.39
CA LYS A 401 5.54 -21.67 0.74
C LYS A 401 5.90 -20.26 1.22
N THR A 402 7.19 -20.02 1.44
CA THR A 402 7.73 -18.68 1.75
C THR A 402 8.76 -18.32 0.68
N PHE A 403 8.48 -17.27 -0.08
CA PHE A 403 9.27 -16.90 -1.25
C PHE A 403 10.28 -15.80 -0.94
N GLU A 404 9.84 -14.75 -0.25
CA GLU A 404 10.66 -13.59 0.07
C GLU A 404 10.20 -12.98 1.39
N VAL A 405 11.14 -12.64 2.27
CA VAL A 405 10.91 -11.98 3.56
C VAL A 405 11.82 -10.77 3.65
N TRP A 406 11.24 -9.62 3.94
CA TRP A 406 11.98 -8.40 4.28
C TRP A 406 12.00 -8.28 5.80
N HIS A 407 13.08 -8.76 6.40
CA HIS A 407 13.26 -8.73 7.83
C HIS A 407 13.92 -7.44 8.31
N TYR A 408 13.27 -6.73 9.23
CA TYR A 408 13.83 -5.55 9.88
C TYR A 408 14.31 -5.92 11.28
N SER A 409 15.60 -5.65 11.56
CA SER A 409 16.20 -5.87 12.88
C SER A 409 15.95 -4.70 13.85
N LYS A 410 15.54 -3.53 13.34
CA LYS A 410 15.29 -2.32 14.12
C LYS A 410 13.85 -1.85 13.94
N TRP A 411 13.23 -1.52 15.06
CA TRP A 411 11.84 -1.10 15.14
C TRP A 411 11.72 0.13 16.03
N SER A 412 10.78 1.02 15.70
CA SER A 412 10.47 2.18 16.51
C SER A 412 9.64 1.82 17.75
N ASN A 413 9.45 2.80 18.63
CA ASN A 413 8.57 2.71 19.79
C ASN A 413 9.01 1.60 20.76
N THR A 414 10.33 1.45 20.92
CA THR A 414 10.98 0.66 21.97
C THR A 414 10.96 1.44 23.29
N PRO A 415 10.92 0.76 24.46
CA PRO A 415 10.98 1.45 25.74
C PRO A 415 12.22 2.35 25.84
N GLY A 416 12.03 3.60 26.26
CA GLY A 416 13.10 4.59 26.40
C GLY A 416 13.45 5.38 25.13
N GLU A 417 12.88 5.05 23.97
CA GLU A 417 13.07 5.83 22.74
C GLU A 417 11.82 6.62 22.35
N GLU A 418 12.02 7.81 21.78
CA GLU A 418 10.95 8.54 21.12
C GLU A 418 10.45 7.77 19.88
N GLY A 419 9.14 7.51 19.85
CA GLY A 419 8.49 6.81 18.75
C GLY A 419 8.58 7.57 17.43
N LEU A 420 8.48 6.83 16.31
CA LEU A 420 8.73 7.36 14.97
C LEU A 420 7.81 8.53 14.60
N PHE A 421 6.57 8.53 15.11
CA PHE A 421 5.55 9.53 14.81
C PHE A 421 5.09 10.33 16.03
N ASN A 422 5.68 10.11 17.21
CA ASN A 422 5.15 10.64 18.48
C ASN A 422 5.06 12.16 18.45
N THR A 423 6.14 12.85 18.10
CA THR A 423 6.15 14.33 18.07
C THR A 423 5.13 14.90 17.08
N PHE A 424 5.00 14.27 15.91
CA PHE A 424 4.03 14.69 14.89
C PHE A 424 2.59 14.52 15.38
N VAL A 425 2.26 13.32 15.87
CA VAL A 425 0.93 13.03 16.40
C VAL A 425 0.60 13.95 17.56
N ASP A 426 1.53 14.13 18.50
CA ASP A 426 1.34 14.90 19.72
C ASP A 426 1.11 16.38 19.43
N THR A 427 1.89 16.96 18.53
CA THR A 427 1.69 18.34 18.07
C THR A 427 0.27 18.54 17.54
N PHE A 428 -0.18 17.73 16.59
CA PHE A 428 -1.49 17.95 15.97
C PHE A 428 -2.67 17.47 16.84
N VAL A 429 -2.47 16.52 17.77
CA VAL A 429 -3.46 16.18 18.80
C VAL A 429 -3.62 17.35 19.77
N ARG A 430 -2.52 17.89 20.31
CA ARG A 430 -2.53 19.05 21.20
C ARG A 430 -3.23 20.23 20.54
N GLU A 431 -2.85 20.56 19.31
CA GLU A 431 -3.48 21.65 18.55
C GLU A 431 -4.99 21.44 18.38
N LYS A 432 -5.45 20.21 18.08
CA LYS A 432 -6.90 19.94 18.00
C LYS A 432 -7.59 20.14 19.34
N LEU A 433 -7.01 19.65 20.44
CA LEU A 433 -7.64 19.70 21.76
C LEU A 433 -7.70 21.15 22.26
N GLN A 434 -6.59 21.87 22.20
CA GLN A 434 -6.54 23.29 22.59
C GLN A 434 -7.49 24.15 21.74
N ASN A 435 -7.65 23.86 20.45
CA ASN A 435 -8.56 24.63 19.58
C ASN A 435 -10.03 24.11 19.59
N SER A 436 -10.36 23.10 20.40
CA SER A 436 -11.74 22.60 20.52
C SER A 436 -12.59 23.41 21.49
N GLY A 437 -11.99 24.24 22.34
CA GLY A 437 -12.69 24.92 23.42
C GLY A 437 -13.20 23.94 24.50
N TRP A 438 -13.93 24.49 25.46
CA TRP A 438 -14.61 23.71 26.50
C TRP A 438 -16.05 23.43 26.06
N ASP A 439 -16.50 22.19 26.23
CA ASP A 439 -17.91 21.84 26.02
C ASP A 439 -18.72 22.29 27.25
N GLY A 440 -19.54 23.32 27.09
CA GLY A 440 -20.39 23.87 28.15
C GLY A 440 -19.64 24.72 29.18
N LEU A 441 -20.33 25.04 30.28
CA LEU A 441 -19.78 25.78 31.41
C LEU A 441 -19.15 24.79 32.39
N LEU A 442 -17.87 24.47 32.16
CA LEU A 442 -17.08 23.64 33.08
C LEU A 442 -16.47 24.49 34.20
N THR A 443 -16.48 23.95 35.42
CA THR A 443 -15.72 24.46 36.55
C THR A 443 -14.21 24.27 36.33
N ASP A 444 -13.38 25.02 37.06
CA ASP A 444 -11.93 24.88 36.92
C ASP A 444 -11.41 23.50 37.39
N ALA A 445 -12.10 22.87 38.33
CA ALA A 445 -11.82 21.49 38.74
C ALA A 445 -12.10 20.49 37.62
N GLU A 446 -13.22 20.63 36.89
CA GLU A 446 -13.56 19.76 35.75
C GLU A 446 -12.59 19.96 34.57
N LYS A 447 -12.18 21.20 34.29
CA LYS A 447 -11.14 21.48 33.29
C LYS A 447 -9.81 20.83 33.66
N ALA A 448 -9.40 20.94 34.93
CA ALA A 448 -8.18 20.31 35.42
C ALA A 448 -8.26 18.77 35.35
N ALA A 449 -9.40 18.18 35.71
CA ALA A 449 -9.65 16.75 35.59
C ALA A 449 -9.57 16.27 34.14
N PHE A 450 -10.16 17.01 33.19
CA PHE A 450 -10.08 16.70 31.76
C PHE A 450 -8.63 16.73 31.24
N VAL A 451 -7.84 17.74 31.64
CA VAL A 451 -6.43 17.84 31.25
C VAL A 451 -5.62 16.67 31.84
N ALA A 452 -5.86 16.33 33.11
CA ALA A 452 -5.22 15.19 33.77
C ALA A 452 -5.56 13.86 33.06
N GLU A 453 -6.84 13.63 32.74
CA GLU A 453 -7.30 12.45 32.00
C GLU A 453 -6.69 12.38 30.59
N CYS A 454 -6.60 13.51 29.88
CA CYS A 454 -5.94 13.57 28.58
C CYS A 454 -4.46 13.20 28.70
N LYS A 455 -3.76 13.72 29.71
CA LYS A 455 -2.35 13.40 29.96
C LYS A 455 -2.18 11.92 30.33
N GLU A 456 -3.06 11.37 31.15
CA GLU A 456 -3.04 9.95 31.53
C GLU A 456 -3.27 9.05 30.30
N LYS A 457 -4.33 9.30 29.53
CA LYS A 457 -4.72 8.44 28.40
C LYS A 457 -3.80 8.58 27.20
N THR A 458 -3.28 9.78 26.95
CA THR A 458 -2.55 10.09 25.72
C THR A 458 -1.08 10.43 25.94
N GLY A 459 -0.66 10.76 27.15
CA GLY A 459 0.69 11.27 27.43
C GLY A 459 0.95 12.68 26.89
N ILE A 460 -0.10 13.45 26.55
CA ILE A 460 0.02 14.78 25.96
C ILE A 460 -0.33 15.83 27.00
N ASP A 461 0.61 16.73 27.27
CA ASP A 461 0.37 17.93 28.06
C ASP A 461 -0.44 18.94 27.26
N ILE A 462 -1.58 19.34 27.83
CA ILE A 462 -2.47 20.39 27.32
C ILE A 462 -2.32 21.58 28.25
N ASP A 463 -2.00 22.75 27.69
CA ASP A 463 -2.06 23.99 28.45
C ASP A 463 -3.52 24.45 28.57
N ILE A 464 -4.05 24.38 29.80
CA ILE A 464 -5.42 24.76 30.16
C ILE A 464 -5.74 26.20 29.74
N ASN A 465 -4.76 27.11 29.81
CA ASN A 465 -4.94 28.53 29.49
C ASN A 465 -4.96 28.79 27.98
N SER A 466 -4.40 27.86 27.19
CA SER A 466 -4.40 27.92 25.73
C SER A 466 -5.66 27.30 25.10
N VAL A 467 -6.56 26.71 25.89
CA VAL A 467 -7.79 26.10 25.38
C VAL A 467 -8.80 27.18 24.98
N THR A 468 -8.99 27.36 23.67
CA THR A 468 -9.90 28.34 23.08
C THR A 468 -10.64 27.73 21.88
N PHE A 469 -11.91 28.09 21.68
CA PHE A 469 -12.64 27.58 20.52
C PHE A 469 -12.15 28.23 19.22
N ASN A 470 -11.51 27.44 18.36
CA ASN A 470 -11.12 27.88 17.02
C ASN A 470 -11.33 26.76 15.98
N SER A 471 -12.48 26.81 15.31
CA SER A 471 -12.89 25.80 14.34
C SER A 471 -11.92 25.65 13.16
N GLY A 472 -11.28 26.73 12.71
CA GLY A 472 -10.33 26.73 11.60
C GLY A 472 -9.01 26.03 11.95
N LYS A 473 -8.38 26.40 13.07
CA LYS A 473 -7.15 25.75 13.56
C LYS A 473 -7.40 24.28 13.90
N ARG A 474 -8.52 23.99 14.56
CA ARG A 474 -8.96 22.61 14.84
C ARG A 474 -9.12 21.79 13.57
N TYR A 475 -9.69 22.36 12.52
CA TYR A 475 -9.84 21.67 11.23
C TYR A 475 -8.48 21.39 10.58
N CYS A 476 -7.58 22.37 10.55
CA CYS A 476 -6.22 22.19 10.02
C CYS A 476 -5.46 21.07 10.77
N ALA A 477 -5.51 21.07 12.11
CA ALA A 477 -4.88 20.04 12.94
C ALA A 477 -5.52 18.64 12.77
N LYS A 478 -6.78 18.56 12.36
CA LYS A 478 -7.43 17.29 11.98
C LYS A 478 -6.94 16.80 10.62
N LEU A 479 -6.79 17.69 9.64
CA LEU A 479 -6.36 17.33 8.29
C LEU A 479 -4.96 16.71 8.27
N MET A 480 -4.07 17.15 9.16
CA MET A 480 -2.68 16.65 9.22
C MET A 480 -2.55 15.23 9.78
N ARG A 481 -3.62 14.67 10.35
CA ARG A 481 -3.62 13.34 11.00
C ARG A 481 -4.64 12.37 10.40
N LYS A 482 -5.31 12.77 9.32
CA LYS A 482 -6.08 11.86 8.48
C LYS A 482 -5.16 11.27 7.43
#